data_AF-A0A6B1I9R8-F1
#
_entry.id   AF-A0A6B1I9R8-F1
#
_cell.length_a   1.000
_cell.length_b   1.000
_cell.length_c   1.000
_cell.angle_alpha   90.00
_cell.angle_beta   90.00
_cell.angle_gamma   90.00
#
_symmetry.space_group_name_H-M   'P 1'
#
loop_
_entity.id
_entity.type
_entity.pdbx_description
1 polymer ?
#
loop_
_entity_poly.entity_id
_entity_poly.type
_entity_poly.pdbx_seq_one_letter_code
_entity_poly.pdbx_strand_id
1 'polypeptide(L)'
;MTENFRTLGTRVESLNAVLDLCDGEVGLCADFGNFKGPDKYRDLAAILPRATSVHAKADFSSVGQMDREDFDHCLRLARDAGFSGPYSLIFSSPGDEWEGIEKTREVVEEWL
;
A
#
# COMPACT_ATOMS: atom_id res chain seq x y z
N MET A 1 -12.02 -5.69 8.87
CA MET A 1 -10.92 -5.26 7.99
C MET A 1 -9.68 -5.01 8.85
N THR A 2 -8.51 -5.44 8.39
CA THR A 2 -7.19 -5.22 9.02
C THR A 2 -6.28 -4.46 8.06
N GLU A 3 -5.12 -4.00 8.53
CA GLU A 3 -4.12 -3.30 7.71
C GLU A 3 -2.71 -3.64 8.21
N ASN A 4 -1.68 -3.51 7.37
CA ASN A 4 -0.27 -3.58 7.78
C ASN A 4 0.17 -2.36 8.61
N PHE A 5 -0.60 -2.03 9.65
CA PHE A 5 -0.49 -0.80 10.43
C PHE A 5 -0.16 -1.07 11.90
N ARG A 6 0.69 -0.19 12.46
CA ARG A 6 1.16 -0.25 13.86
C ARG A 6 1.82 -1.59 14.22
N THR A 7 2.23 -1.72 15.48
CA THR A 7 3.06 -2.83 15.98
C THR A 7 2.57 -4.23 15.62
N LEU A 8 1.25 -4.44 15.53
CA LEU A 8 0.68 -5.74 15.17
C LEU A 8 0.77 -6.02 13.67
N GLY A 9 0.39 -5.05 12.83
CA GLY A 9 0.33 -5.23 11.38
C GLY A 9 1.66 -5.00 10.66
N THR A 10 2.64 -4.35 11.28
CA THR A 10 3.97 -4.10 10.68
C THR A 10 4.91 -5.30 10.75
N ARG A 11 4.42 -6.47 11.19
CA ARG A 11 5.13 -7.75 11.07
C ARG A 11 4.29 -8.69 10.21
N VAL A 12 4.86 -9.17 9.12
CA VAL A 12 4.19 -10.04 8.15
C VAL A 12 3.65 -11.30 8.82
N GLU A 13 4.42 -11.90 9.73
CA GLU A 13 4.05 -13.13 10.44
C GLU A 13 2.83 -12.91 11.32
N SER A 14 2.82 -11.81 12.08
CA SER A 14 1.70 -11.45 12.95
C SER A 14 0.42 -11.18 12.14
N LEU A 15 0.53 -10.41 11.05
CA LEU A 15 -0.62 -10.07 10.22
C LEU A 15 -1.21 -11.30 9.55
N ASN A 16 -0.35 -12.17 9.00
CA ASN A 16 -0.79 -13.41 8.38
C ASN A 16 -1.45 -14.36 9.40
N ALA A 17 -0.89 -14.49 10.61
CA ALA A 17 -1.49 -15.31 11.65
C ALA A 17 -2.89 -14.82 12.05
N VAL A 18 -3.12 -13.50 12.13
CA VAL A 18 -4.45 -12.93 12.40
C VAL A 18 -5.42 -13.29 11.28
N LEU A 19 -5.02 -13.10 10.02
CA LEU A 19 -5.88 -13.41 8.88
C LEU A 19 -6.21 -14.91 8.80
N ASP A 20 -5.26 -15.78 9.11
CA ASP A 20 -5.46 -17.24 9.16
C ASP A 20 -6.45 -17.63 10.26
N LEU A 21 -6.34 -17.03 11.44
CA LEU A 21 -7.26 -17.26 12.56
C LEU A 21 -8.68 -16.74 12.30
N CYS A 22 -8.84 -15.79 11.38
CA CYS A 22 -10.13 -15.25 10.99
C CYS A 22 -10.80 -16.00 9.84
N ASP A 23 -10.16 -17.04 9.27
CA ASP A 23 -10.72 -17.93 8.24
C ASP A 23 -11.42 -17.20 7.07
N GLY A 24 -10.82 -16.09 6.62
CA GLY A 24 -11.33 -15.30 5.49
C GLY A 24 -12.46 -14.31 5.82
N GLU A 25 -12.99 -14.29 7.05
CA GLU A 25 -14.05 -13.36 7.48
C GLU A 25 -13.57 -11.91 7.62
N VAL A 26 -12.26 -11.68 7.54
CA VAL A 26 -11.63 -10.37 7.69
C VAL A 26 -10.73 -10.07 6.50
N GLY A 27 -11.07 -9.03 5.75
CA GLY A 27 -10.23 -8.51 4.67
C GLY A 27 -8.97 -7.77 5.16
N LEU A 28 -8.01 -7.62 4.25
CA LEU A 28 -6.75 -6.92 4.44
C LEU A 28 -6.68 -5.68 3.54
N CYS A 29 -6.42 -4.52 4.13
CA CYS A 29 -5.95 -3.34 3.43
C CYS A 29 -4.42 -3.36 3.37
N ALA A 30 -3.84 -3.41 2.18
CA ALA A 30 -2.40 -3.27 2.00
C ALA A 30 -2.07 -1.79 1.76
N ASP A 31 -1.40 -1.14 2.71
CA ASP A 31 -0.94 0.25 2.61
C ASP A 31 0.54 0.27 2.19
N PHE A 32 0.81 0.91 1.05
CA PHE A 32 2.15 1.02 0.46
C PHE A 32 3.11 1.84 1.32
N GLY A 33 2.60 2.75 2.13
CA GLY A 33 3.39 3.67 2.93
C GLY A 33 3.71 3.17 4.34
N ASN A 34 3.07 2.10 4.82
CA ASN A 34 3.24 1.64 6.21
C ASN A 34 4.50 0.78 6.45
N PHE A 35 4.90 -0.07 5.48
CA PHE A 35 6.19 -0.76 5.54
C PHE A 35 7.33 0.18 5.09
N LYS A 36 8.47 0.12 5.76
CA LYS A 36 9.64 0.99 5.54
C LYS A 36 10.94 0.18 5.59
N GLY A 37 12.02 0.75 5.08
CA GLY A 37 13.35 0.17 5.13
C GLY A 37 13.58 -0.90 4.05
N PRO A 38 14.70 -1.66 4.15
CA PRO A 38 15.18 -2.54 3.08
C PRO A 38 14.23 -3.70 2.78
N ASP A 39 13.41 -4.10 3.75
CA ASP A 39 12.50 -5.23 3.65
C ASP A 39 11.11 -4.86 3.10
N LYS A 40 10.84 -3.56 2.89
CA LYS A 40 9.53 -3.04 2.48
C LYS A 40 8.87 -3.86 1.36
N TYR A 41 9.58 -4.04 0.25
CA TYR A 41 9.03 -4.69 -0.95
C TYR A 41 8.79 -6.19 -0.73
N ARG A 42 9.70 -6.86 -0.01
CA ARG A 42 9.53 -8.27 0.37
C ARG A 42 8.27 -8.44 1.22
N ASP A 43 8.12 -7.58 2.22
CA ASP A 43 7.02 -7.67 3.18
C ASP A 43 5.67 -7.31 2.54
N LEU A 44 5.67 -6.31 1.65
CA LEU A 44 4.48 -5.96 0.87
C LEU A 44 4.06 -7.09 -0.08
N ALA A 45 5.02 -7.68 -0.81
CA ALA A 45 4.78 -8.81 -1.70
C ALA A 45 4.20 -10.03 -0.96
N ALA A 46 4.58 -10.23 0.30
CA ALA A 46 4.09 -11.33 1.13
C ALA A 46 2.61 -11.19 1.55
N ILE A 47 2.07 -9.97 1.57
CA ILE A 47 0.69 -9.71 2.03
C ILE A 47 -0.27 -9.37 0.89
N LEU A 48 0.22 -8.83 -0.24
CA LEU A 48 -0.60 -8.39 -1.36
C LEU A 48 -1.53 -9.47 -1.96
N PRO A 49 -1.13 -10.76 -2.08
CA PRO A 49 -2.04 -11.82 -2.55
C PRO A 49 -3.28 -12.02 -1.67
N ARG A 50 -3.28 -11.48 -0.44
CA ARG A 50 -4.39 -11.54 0.51
C ARG A 50 -5.18 -10.23 0.59
N ALA A 51 -4.74 -9.19 -0.13
CA ALA A 51 -5.33 -7.87 -0.03
C ALA A 51 -6.72 -7.84 -0.66
N THR A 52 -7.67 -7.24 0.06
CA THR A 52 -9.03 -6.94 -0.43
C THR A 52 -9.16 -5.48 -0.88
N SER A 53 -8.26 -4.61 -0.41
CA SER A 53 -8.15 -3.21 -0.80
C SER A 53 -6.69 -2.76 -0.70
N VAL A 54 -6.34 -1.70 -1.42
CA VAL A 54 -5.02 -1.07 -1.34
C VAL A 54 -5.18 0.39 -0.92
N HIS A 55 -4.34 0.84 0.00
CA HIS A 55 -4.05 2.26 0.18
C HIS A 55 -2.86 2.63 -0.70
N ALA A 56 -3.16 3.30 -1.81
CA ALA A 56 -2.19 3.84 -2.75
C ALA A 56 -1.60 5.11 -2.14
N LYS A 57 -0.57 4.92 -1.31
CA LYS A 57 0.07 6.00 -0.56
C LYS A 57 1.47 6.24 -1.09
N ALA A 58 1.62 7.27 -1.93
CA ALA A 58 2.91 7.74 -2.40
C ALA A 58 3.62 8.61 -1.34
N ASP A 59 4.93 8.47 -1.23
CA ASP A 59 5.75 9.37 -0.40
C ASP A 59 6.18 10.59 -1.24
N PHE A 60 6.25 11.76 -0.61
CA PHE A 60 6.78 12.96 -1.24
C PHE A 60 7.88 13.53 -0.36
N SER A 61 9.11 13.49 -0.86
CA SER A 61 10.30 13.95 -0.14
C SER A 61 10.27 15.47 0.13
N SER A 62 9.54 16.21 -0.71
CA SER A 62 9.22 17.63 -0.52
C SER A 62 7.96 17.97 -1.33
N VAL A 63 7.44 19.19 -1.18
CA VAL A 63 6.20 19.64 -1.85
C VAL A 63 6.27 19.34 -3.36
N GLY A 64 5.36 18.46 -3.81
CA GLY A 64 5.24 18.08 -5.21
C GLY A 64 6.32 17.15 -5.77
N GLN A 65 7.31 16.71 -4.96
CA GLN A 65 8.37 15.79 -5.35
C GLN A 65 8.05 14.36 -4.88
N MET A 66 7.20 13.68 -5.65
CA MET A 66 6.82 12.28 -5.41
C MET A 66 8.03 11.36 -5.57
N ASP A 67 8.19 10.40 -4.65
CA ASP A 67 9.07 9.25 -4.86
C ASP A 67 8.42 8.28 -5.85
N ARG A 68 8.59 8.59 -7.15
CA ARG A 68 7.97 7.85 -8.25
C ARG A 68 8.51 6.42 -8.35
N GLU A 69 9.80 6.22 -8.08
CA GLU A 69 10.43 4.89 -8.15
C GLU A 69 9.83 3.94 -7.12
N ASP A 70 9.69 4.40 -5.87
CA ASP A 70 9.06 3.62 -4.80
C ASP A 70 7.59 3.32 -5.10
N PHE A 71 6.85 4.32 -5.58
CA PHE A 71 5.42 4.18 -5.83
C PHE A 71 5.12 3.22 -6.99
N ASP A 72 5.85 3.35 -8.11
CA ASP A 72 5.75 2.41 -9.25
C ASP A 72 6.12 0.98 -8.85
N HIS A 73 7.09 0.81 -7.95
CA HIS A 73 7.43 -0.53 -7.45
C HIS A 73 6.28 -1.14 -6.65
N CYS A 74 5.64 -0.37 -5.77
CA CYS A 74 4.48 -0.83 -5.00
C CYS A 74 3.30 -1.22 -5.93
N LEU A 75 3.02 -0.40 -6.95
CA LEU A 75 1.97 -0.69 -7.95
C LEU A 75 2.29 -1.94 -8.76
N ARG A 76 3.55 -2.12 -9.17
CA ARG A 76 4.01 -3.33 -9.85
C ARG A 76 3.79 -4.58 -8.99
N LEU A 77 4.14 -4.54 -7.71
CA LEU A 77 3.93 -5.67 -6.80
C LEU A 77 2.44 -6.01 -6.66
N ALA A 78 1.56 -5.02 -6.55
CA ALA A 78 0.12 -5.25 -6.49
C ALA A 78 -0.40 -5.94 -7.76
N ARG A 79 0.01 -5.43 -8.94
CA ARG A 79 -0.33 -6.03 -10.23
C ARG A 79 0.21 -7.46 -10.37
N ASP A 80 1.48 -7.67 -10.02
CA ASP A 80 2.14 -8.97 -10.14
C ASP A 80 1.55 -10.01 -9.15
N ALA A 81 0.98 -9.55 -8.03
CA ALA A 81 0.18 -10.35 -7.11
C ALA A 81 -1.24 -10.64 -7.61
N GLY A 82 -1.64 -10.10 -8.77
CA GLY A 82 -2.97 -10.26 -9.35
C GLY A 82 -4.06 -9.44 -8.65
N PHE A 83 -3.68 -8.38 -7.91
CA PHE A 83 -4.66 -7.54 -7.23
C PHE A 83 -5.52 -6.76 -8.23
N SER A 84 -6.84 -6.95 -8.14
CA SER A 84 -7.84 -6.28 -8.98
C SER A 84 -8.92 -5.56 -8.15
N GLY A 85 -8.62 -5.27 -6.89
CA GLY A 85 -9.54 -4.60 -5.96
C GLY A 85 -9.43 -3.06 -6.02
N PRO A 86 -10.13 -2.36 -5.11
CA PRO A 86 -10.10 -0.91 -5.07
C PRO A 86 -8.76 -0.36 -4.54
N TYR A 87 -8.32 0.73 -5.16
CA TYR A 87 -7.24 1.58 -4.66
C TYR A 87 -7.84 2.85 -4.05
N SER A 88 -7.63 3.05 -2.75
CA SER A 88 -7.90 4.33 -2.08
C SER A 88 -6.65 5.19 -2.15
N LEU A 89 -6.76 6.40 -2.67
CA LEU A 89 -5.65 7.34 -2.77
C LEU A 89 -5.44 8.02 -1.41
N ILE A 90 -4.22 7.94 -0.87
CA ILE A 90 -3.88 8.52 0.43
C ILE A 90 -2.72 9.50 0.27
N PHE A 91 -2.93 10.74 0.69
CA PHE A 91 -1.88 11.74 0.77
C PHE A 91 -1.62 12.10 2.24
N SER A 92 -0.36 11.98 2.68
CA SER A 92 0.05 12.38 4.04
C SER A 92 1.47 12.93 4.04
N SER A 93 1.80 13.70 3.01
CA SER A 93 3.13 14.26 2.75
C SER A 93 3.06 15.79 2.68
N PRO A 94 4.17 16.53 2.61
CA PRO A 94 4.13 17.99 2.54
C PRO A 94 3.46 18.50 1.25
N GLY A 95 2.64 19.55 1.36
CA GLY A 95 2.02 20.23 0.22
C GLY A 95 0.50 20.37 0.36
N ASP A 96 -0.16 20.73 -0.74
CA ASP A 96 -1.62 20.74 -0.83
C ASP A 96 -2.14 19.31 -1.00
N GLU A 97 -3.18 18.97 -0.23
CA GLU A 97 -3.74 17.61 -0.20
C GLU A 97 -4.39 17.23 -1.54
N TRP A 98 -5.09 18.16 -2.19
CA TRP A 98 -5.78 17.90 -3.44
C TRP A 98 -4.81 17.75 -4.60
N GLU A 99 -3.80 18.63 -4.69
CA GLU A 99 -2.72 18.48 -5.68
C GLU A 99 -1.95 17.16 -5.49
N GLY A 100 -1.70 16.77 -4.23
CA GLY A 100 -1.04 15.51 -3.89
C GLY A 100 -1.85 14.27 -4.31
N ILE A 101 -3.15 14.27 -4.02
CA ILE A 101 -4.08 13.22 -4.44
C ILE A 101 -4.19 13.17 -5.96
N GLU A 102 -4.29 14.32 -6.64
CA GLU A 102 -4.38 14.40 -8.11
C GLU A 102 -3.16 13.75 -8.77
N LYS A 103 -1.95 14.12 -8.34
CA LYS A 103 -0.70 13.52 -8.83
C LYS A 103 -0.63 12.01 -8.55
N THR A 104 -1.12 11.59 -7.38
CA THR A 104 -1.17 10.16 -7.04
C THR A 104 -2.14 9.43 -7.97
N ARG A 105 -3.30 10.04 -8.28
CA ARG A 105 -4.29 9.48 -9.20
C ARG A 105 -3.73 9.29 -10.59
N GLU A 106 -3.07 10.32 -11.14
CA GLU A 106 -2.44 10.27 -12.47
C GLU A 106 -1.55 9.04 -12.61
N VAL A 107 -0.70 8.76 -11.62
CA VAL A 107 0.19 7.59 -11.65
C VAL A 107 -0.60 6.28 -11.50
N VAL A 108 -1.57 6.19 -10.59
CA VAL A 108 -2.37 4.96 -10.41
C VAL A 108 -3.12 4.60 -11.70
N GLU A 109 -3.67 5.59 -12.41
CA GLU A 109 -4.39 5.41 -13.67
C GLU A 109 -3.48 4.85 -14.80
N GLU A 110 -2.16 5.06 -14.75
CA GLU A 110 -1.22 4.44 -15.70
C GLU A 110 -1.06 2.92 -15.50
N TRP A 111 -1.48 2.38 -14.34
CA TRP A 111 -1.30 0.98 -13.95
C TRP A 111 -2.60 0.15 -13.95
N LEU A 112 -3.76 0.79 -14.09
CA LEU A 112 -5.08 0.14 -14.17
C LEU A 112 -5.43 -0.24 -15.62
#